data_AF-A0A5E4K241-F1
#
_entry.id   AF-A0A5E4K241-F1
#
_cell.length_a   1.000
_cell.length_b   1.000
_cell.length_c   1.000
_cell.angle_alpha   90.00
_cell.angle_beta   90.00
_cell.angle_gamma   90.00
#
_symmetry.space_group_name_H-M   'P 1'
#
loop_
_entity.id
_entity.type
_entity.pdbx_description
1 polymer ?
#
loop_
_entity_poly.entity_id
_entity_poly.type
_entity_poly.pdbx_seq_one_letter_code
_entity_poly.pdbx_strand_id
1 'polypeptide(L)'
;MGFSLEKRAELKRLSERCADLLVDIAEENLPPYSESIKKDEQFKQIIAEIHSLCPSLSYSYMIMYKHIKGEKNSESNKWYHLFRKRNRISKDI
;
A
#
# COMPACT_ATOMS: atom_id res chain seq x y z
N MET A 1 30.40 1.34 -11.23
CA MET A 1 30.23 1.15 -9.78
C MET A 1 29.36 -0.07 -9.55
N GLY A 2 29.94 -1.17 -9.06
CA GLY A 2 29.19 -2.40 -8.78
C GLY A 2 28.40 -2.27 -7.48
N PHE A 3 27.12 -2.66 -7.48
CA PHE A 3 26.36 -2.86 -6.25
C PHE A 3 27.07 -3.88 -5.35
N SER A 4 27.31 -3.54 -4.09
CA SER A 4 27.80 -4.52 -3.11
C SER A 4 26.78 -5.64 -2.92
N LEU A 5 27.26 -6.83 -2.58
CA LEU A 5 26.40 -7.99 -2.29
C LEU A 5 25.39 -7.67 -1.18
N GLU A 6 25.81 -6.90 -0.18
CA GLU A 6 24.96 -6.42 0.91
C GLU A 6 23.79 -5.59 0.39
N LYS A 7 24.06 -4.57 -0.46
CA LYS A 7 23.00 -3.74 -1.05
C LYS A 7 22.05 -4.54 -1.94
N ARG A 8 22.52 -5.59 -2.60
CA ARG A 8 21.65 -6.49 -3.39
C ARG A 8 20.77 -7.36 -2.49
N ALA A 9 21.34 -7.90 -1.41
CA ALA A 9 20.59 -8.69 -0.44
C ALA A 9 19.53 -7.85 0.29
N GLU A 10 19.90 -6.63 0.66
CA GLU A 10 18.99 -5.66 1.27
C GLU A 10 17.85 -5.26 0.31
N LEU A 11 18.19 -4.91 -0.94
CA LEU A 11 17.19 -4.57 -1.95
C LEU A 11 16.21 -5.72 -2.19
N LYS A 12 16.70 -6.97 -2.23
CA LYS A 12 15.86 -8.16 -2.35
C LYS A 12 14.89 -8.28 -1.16
N ARG A 13 15.39 -8.15 0.06
CA ARG A 13 14.58 -8.21 1.29
C ARG A 13 13.50 -7.12 1.32
N LEU A 14 13.85 -5.90 0.93
CA LEU A 14 12.91 -4.78 0.85
C LEU A 14 11.86 -5.01 -0.22
N SER A 15 12.26 -5.53 -1.38
CA SER A 15 11.37 -5.89 -2.49
C SER A 15 10.35 -6.95 -2.07
N GLU A 16 10.78 -8.02 -1.40
CA GLU A 16 9.90 -9.07 -0.87
C GLU A 16 8.87 -8.47 0.12
N ARG A 17 9.34 -7.72 1.12
CA ARG A 17 8.46 -7.04 2.09
C ARG A 17 7.49 -6.07 1.44
N CYS A 18 7.91 -5.35 0.40
CA CYS A 18 7.05 -4.42 -0.34
C CYS A 18 5.97 -5.16 -1.11
N ALA A 19 6.32 -6.28 -1.75
CA ALA A 19 5.37 -7.12 -2.47
C ALA A 19 4.32 -7.73 -1.52
N ASP A 20 4.77 -8.29 -0.39
CA ASP A 20 3.86 -8.85 0.63
C ASP A 20 2.89 -7.78 1.15
N LEU A 21 3.39 -6.58 1.45
CA LEU A 21 2.54 -5.47 1.89
C LEU A 21 1.53 -5.04 0.81
N LEU A 22 1.89 -5.09 -0.48
CA LEU A 22 0.97 -4.76 -1.56
C LEU A 22 -0.11 -5.83 -1.74
N VAL A 23 0.22 -7.10 -1.57
CA VAL A 23 -0.76 -8.20 -1.56
C VAL A 23 -1.72 -8.01 -0.40
N ASP A 24 -1.21 -7.79 0.80
CA ASP A 24 -2.00 -7.46 2.00
C ASP A 24 -2.95 -6.28 1.76
N ILE A 25 -2.46 -5.22 1.11
CA ILE A 25 -3.26 -4.04 0.77
C ILE A 25 -4.26 -4.35 -0.34
N ALA A 26 -4.00 -5.29 -1.25
CA ALA A 26 -4.96 -5.67 -2.29
C ALA A 26 -6.08 -6.56 -1.73
N GLU A 27 -5.72 -7.57 -0.93
CA GLU A 27 -6.62 -8.59 -0.40
C GLU A 27 -7.49 -8.11 0.78
N GLU A 28 -7.07 -7.06 1.49
CA GLU A 28 -7.88 -6.51 2.58
C GLU A 28 -9.26 -6.07 2.11
N ASN A 29 -10.32 -6.67 2.65
CA ASN A 29 -11.65 -6.07 2.61
C ASN A 29 -11.60 -4.71 3.32
N LEU A 30 -12.22 -3.68 2.74
CA LEU A 30 -12.10 -2.26 3.15
C LEU A 30 -11.79 -2.07 4.64
N PRO A 31 -10.51 -1.87 5.01
CA PRO A 31 -10.10 -1.93 6.41
C PRO A 31 -10.76 -0.79 7.20
N PRO A 32 -10.84 -0.92 8.54
CA PRO A 32 -11.09 0.21 9.41
C PRO A 32 -10.12 1.34 9.04
N TYR A 33 -10.61 2.59 9.02
CA TYR A 33 -9.84 3.75 8.55
C TYR A 33 -8.45 3.86 9.21
N SER A 34 -8.33 3.47 10.49
CA SER A 34 -7.08 3.45 11.25
C SER A 34 -6.05 2.42 10.77
N GLU A 35 -6.47 1.26 10.27
CA GLU A 35 -5.57 0.22 9.77
C GLU A 35 -5.05 0.55 8.37
N SER A 36 -5.90 1.18 7.54
CA SER A 36 -5.48 1.72 6.24
C SER A 36 -4.34 2.74 6.38
N ILE A 37 -4.38 3.62 7.38
CA ILE A 37 -3.34 4.64 7.58
C ILE A 37 -1.99 4.01 7.91
N LYS A 38 -1.99 2.98 8.79
CA LYS A 38 -0.75 2.30 9.20
C LYS A 38 -0.08 1.60 8.02
N LYS A 39 -0.85 0.91 7.17
CA LYS A 39 -0.30 0.23 5.98
C LYS A 39 0.22 1.23 4.94
N ASP A 40 -0.43 2.37 4.79
CA ASP A 40 0.03 3.44 3.89
C ASP A 40 1.35 4.06 4.37
N GLU A 41 1.52 4.24 5.68
CA GLU A 41 2.78 4.70 6.28
C GLU A 41 3.90 3.68 6.14
N GLN A 42 3.62 2.39 6.39
CA GLN A 42 4.58 1.31 6.19
C GLN A 42 5.04 1.22 4.74
N PHE A 43 4.11 1.37 3.78
CA PHE A 43 4.43 1.39 2.36
C PHE A 43 5.37 2.56 2.02
N LYS A 44 5.08 3.77 2.54
CA LYS A 44 5.93 4.96 2.34
C LYS A 44 7.33 4.82 2.93
N GLN A 45 7.48 4.09 4.04
CA GLN A 45 8.80 3.84 4.63
C GLN A 45 9.61 2.88 3.76
N ILE A 46 9.03 1.73 3.42
CA ILE A 46 9.70 0.71 2.58
C ILE A 46 10.07 1.29 1.21
N ILE A 47 9.19 2.10 0.60
CA ILE A 47 9.46 2.66 -0.71
C ILE A 47 10.59 3.69 -0.70
N ALA A 48 10.75 4.46 0.38
CA ALA A 48 11.85 5.40 0.54
C ALA A 48 13.19 4.66 0.68
N GLU A 49 13.21 3.54 1.41
CA GLU A 49 14.39 2.67 1.52
C GLU A 49 14.75 2.06 0.16
N ILE A 50 13.76 1.52 -0.57
CA ILE A 50 13.97 1.01 -1.94
C ILE A 50 14.46 2.13 -2.86
N HIS A 51 13.92 3.35 -2.78
CA HIS A 51 14.33 4.48 -3.62
C HIS A 51 15.81 4.83 -3.41
N SER A 52 16.29 4.76 -2.17
CA SER A 52 17.70 5.03 -1.84
C SER A 52 18.67 4.03 -2.48
N LEU A 53 18.20 2.81 -2.75
CA LEU A 53 18.99 1.73 -3.37
C LEU A 53 18.73 1.64 -4.89
N CYS A 54 17.47 1.58 -5.32
CA CYS A 54 17.04 1.37 -6.70
C CYS A 54 15.81 2.24 -7.02
N PRO A 55 16.02 3.48 -7.52
CA PRO A 55 14.93 4.41 -7.84
C PRO A 55 13.91 3.87 -8.85
N SER A 56 14.38 3.11 -9.86
CA SER A 56 13.49 2.54 -10.88
C SER A 56 12.52 1.51 -10.28
N LEU A 57 13.00 0.65 -9.38
CA LEU A 57 12.16 -0.33 -8.70
C LEU A 57 11.14 0.36 -7.78
N SER A 58 11.58 1.40 -7.06
CA SER A 58 10.67 2.23 -6.25
C SER A 58 9.54 2.82 -7.10
N TYR A 59 9.85 3.32 -8.30
CA TYR A 59 8.83 3.89 -9.17
C TYR A 59 7.79 2.86 -9.61
N SER A 60 8.22 1.64 -9.97
CA SER A 60 7.31 0.53 -10.31
C SER A 60 6.36 0.18 -9.16
N TYR A 61 6.88 0.07 -7.94
CA TYR A 61 6.06 -0.18 -6.75
C TYR A 61 5.06 0.94 -6.46
N MET A 62 5.43 2.21 -6.67
CA MET A 62 4.49 3.32 -6.53
C MET A 62 3.33 3.25 -7.55
N ILE A 63 3.60 2.82 -8.78
CA ILE A 63 2.55 2.63 -9.79
C ILE A 63 1.59 1.53 -9.34
N MET A 64 2.11 0.38 -8.92
CA MET A 64 1.30 -0.75 -8.43
C MET A 64 0.42 -0.33 -7.25
N TYR A 65 0.98 0.37 -6.27
CA TYR A 65 0.24 0.88 -5.13
C TYR A 65 -0.89 1.83 -5.51
N LYS A 66 -0.63 2.78 -6.42
CA LYS A 66 -1.66 3.72 -6.92
C LYS A 66 -2.77 2.98 -7.65
N HIS A 67 -2.43 1.97 -8.44
CA HIS A 67 -3.41 1.16 -9.15
C HIS A 67 -4.31 0.41 -8.16
N ILE A 68 -3.73 -0.32 -7.19
CA ILE A 68 -4.49 -1.05 -6.15
C ILE A 68 -5.41 -0.11 -5.36
N LYS A 69 -4.91 1.05 -4.94
CA LYS A 69 -5.74 2.06 -4.25
C LYS A 69 -6.82 2.65 -5.16
N GLY A 70 -6.52 2.86 -6.44
CA GLY A 70 -7.46 3.34 -7.44
C GLY A 70 -8.61 2.36 -7.66
N GLU A 71 -8.31 1.07 -7.82
CA GLU A 71 -9.32 0.01 -7.94
C GLU A 71 -10.20 -0.08 -6.69
N LYS A 72 -9.58 -0.02 -5.50
CA LYS A 72 -10.30 0.05 -4.22
C LYS A 72 -11.17 1.31 -4.05
N ASN A 73 -10.88 2.40 -4.75
CA ASN A 73 -11.68 3.63 -4.69
C ASN A 73 -12.62 3.81 -5.89
N SER A 74 -12.59 2.88 -6.85
CA SER A 74 -13.42 2.93 -8.05
C SER A 74 -14.91 2.77 -7.72
N GLU A 75 -15.77 3.12 -8.68
CA GLU A 75 -17.21 3.35 -8.50
C GLU A 75 -18.04 2.19 -7.91
N SER A 76 -17.53 0.95 -7.95
CA SER A 76 -18.12 -0.18 -7.22
C SER A 76 -18.10 0.03 -5.70
N ASN A 77 -17.15 0.81 -5.17
CA ASN A 77 -17.02 1.17 -3.76
C ASN A 77 -17.65 2.53 -3.39
N LYS A 78 -18.17 3.32 -4.34
CA LYS A 78 -19.00 4.51 -4.00
C LYS A 78 -20.25 4.10 -3.21
N TRP A 79 -20.90 3.01 -3.61
CA TRP A 79 -22.02 2.41 -2.87
C TRP A 79 -21.61 1.99 -1.47
N TYR A 80 -20.42 1.41 -1.31
CA TYR A 80 -19.89 1.03 -0.01
C TYR A 80 -19.58 2.25 0.88
N HIS A 81 -19.01 3.33 0.33
CA HIS A 81 -18.78 4.57 1.08
C HIS A 81 -20.09 5.24 1.52
N LEU A 82 -21.11 5.24 0.66
CA LEU A 82 -22.46 5.71 1.01
C LEU A 82 -23.11 4.82 2.07
N PHE A 83 -22.95 3.50 1.97
CA PHE A 83 -23.42 2.53 2.96
C PHE A 83 -22.72 2.71 4.32
N ARG A 84 -21.40 2.91 4.34
CA ARG A 84 -20.63 3.15 5.56
C ARG A 84 -20.98 4.50 6.22
N LYS A 85 -21.23 5.55 5.42
CA LYS A 85 -21.74 6.84 5.92
C LYS A 85 -23.13 6.70 6.55
N ARG A 86 -24.02 5.92 5.92
CA ARG A 86 -25.38 5.64 6.43
C ARG A 86 -25.37 4.83 7.74
N ASN A 87 -24.50 3.81 7.84
CA ASN A 87 -24.38 2.98 9.06
C ASN A 87 -23.59 3.64 10.21
N ARG A 88 -22.87 4.74 9.96
CA ARG A 88 -22.31 5.56 11.05
C ARG A 88 -23.39 6.36 11.78
N ILE A 89 -24.42 6.83 11.07
CA ILE A 89 -25.53 7.61 11.66
C ILE A 89 -26.41 6.74 12.59
N SER A 90 -26.52 5.43 12.32
CA SER A 90 -27.31 4.51 13.14
C SER A 90 -26.65 4.07 14.46
N LYS A 91 -25.42 4.50 14.76
CA LYS A 91 -24.77 4.22 16.06
C LYS A 91 -24.88 5.37 17.07
N ASP A 92 -25.46 6.50 16.67
CA ASP A 92 -25.62 7.70 17.50
C ASP A 92 -27.10 8.02 17.82
N ILE A 93 -27.99 7.01 17.81
CA ILE A 93 -29.39 7.11 18.28
C ILE A 93 -29.65 6.05 19.36
#